data_AF-A0A524HNP4-F1
#
_entry.id   AF-A0A524HNP4-F1
#
_cell.length_a   1.000
_cell.length_b   1.000
_cell.length_c   1.000
_cell.angle_alpha   90.00
_cell.angle_beta   90.00
_cell.angle_gamma   90.00
#
_symmetry.space_group_name_H-M   'P 1'
#
loop_
_entity.id
_entity.type
_entity.pdbx_description
1 polymer ?
#
loop_
_entity_poly.entity_id
_entity_poly.type
_entity_poly.pdbx_seq_one_letter_code
_entity_poly.pdbx_strand_id
1 'polypeptide(L)'
;MEFDTADLVALEGAGLLEEVILHEMGHVLGFGTVWNLLGLLQNPSCGGTGPTCNPDNSGADTHFDGANAITSFDNVGGTAWTLGSKVPVENTLFGRGTRDSHWRESTFVNELMTGLINAGANPLSEVTVASLLDMGYVVNIPGADPYTLGNPSAIKALVAQGFELKNDILFVEIRARDVNGRIRLIDPRR
;
A
#
# COMPACT_ATOMS: atom_id res chain seq x y z
N MET A 1 -7.05 -5.04 -12.94
CA MET A 1 -6.78 -6.39 -12.42
C MET A 1 -6.94 -7.38 -13.55
N GLU A 2 -5.89 -8.14 -13.83
CA GLU A 2 -5.86 -9.24 -14.80
C GLU A 2 -5.10 -10.38 -14.14
N PHE A 3 -5.71 -11.57 -14.08
CA PHE A 3 -5.04 -12.80 -13.64
C PHE A 3 -4.95 -13.74 -14.83
N ASP A 4 -3.77 -14.21 -15.17
CA ASP A 4 -3.66 -15.28 -16.16
C ASP A 4 -3.92 -16.64 -15.51
N THR A 5 -4.28 -17.62 -16.34
CA THR A 5 -4.63 -18.96 -15.86
C THR A 5 -3.49 -19.72 -15.19
N ALA A 6 -2.22 -19.34 -15.45
CA ALA A 6 -1.07 -19.95 -14.81
C ALA A 6 -0.89 -19.42 -13.38
N ASP A 7 -1.12 -18.13 -13.16
CA ASP A 7 -1.09 -17.50 -11.83
C ASP A 7 -2.20 -18.05 -10.93
N LEU A 8 -3.42 -18.22 -11.47
CA LEU A 8 -4.56 -18.75 -10.71
C LEU A 8 -4.28 -20.15 -10.14
N VAL A 9 -3.69 -21.05 -10.93
CA VAL A 9 -3.41 -22.44 -10.49
C VAL A 9 -2.34 -22.46 -9.40
N ALA A 10 -1.31 -21.62 -9.52
CA ALA A 10 -0.25 -21.54 -8.51
C ALA A 10 -0.75 -20.93 -7.19
N LEU A 11 -1.55 -19.87 -7.27
CA LEU A 11 -2.12 -19.18 -6.10
C LEU A 11 -3.21 -20.00 -5.41
N GLU A 12 -4.08 -20.68 -6.16
CA GLU A 12 -5.09 -21.59 -5.62
C GLU A 12 -4.42 -22.79 -4.94
N GLY A 13 -3.40 -23.38 -5.57
CA GLY A 13 -2.64 -24.48 -4.98
C GLY A 13 -1.88 -24.09 -3.70
N ALA A 14 -1.53 -22.80 -3.56
CA ALA A 14 -0.89 -22.25 -2.36
C ALA A 14 -1.89 -21.76 -1.29
N GLY A 15 -3.19 -21.69 -1.61
CA GLY A 15 -4.22 -21.13 -0.72
C GLY A 15 -4.17 -19.61 -0.56
N LEU A 16 -3.48 -18.90 -1.46
CA LEU A 16 -3.22 -17.45 -1.39
C LEU A 16 -4.12 -16.64 -2.32
N LEU A 17 -4.91 -17.30 -3.18
CA LEU A 17 -5.71 -16.63 -4.21
C LEU A 17 -6.69 -15.60 -3.64
N GLU A 18 -7.36 -15.90 -2.53
CA GLU A 18 -8.31 -14.98 -1.90
C GLU A 18 -7.62 -13.73 -1.35
N GLU A 19 -6.46 -13.89 -0.71
CA GLU A 19 -5.66 -12.77 -0.20
C GLU A 19 -5.18 -11.86 -1.34
N VAL A 20 -4.67 -12.45 -2.44
CA VAL A 20 -4.26 -11.68 -3.63
C VAL A 20 -5.46 -10.94 -4.23
N ILE A 21 -6.61 -11.58 -4.40
CA ILE A 21 -7.81 -10.91 -4.94
C ILE A 21 -8.20 -9.73 -4.04
N LEU A 22 -8.19 -9.91 -2.73
CA LEU A 22 -8.55 -8.86 -1.78
C LEU A 22 -7.55 -7.69 -1.83
N HIS A 23 -6.25 -7.99 -1.88
CA HIS A 23 -5.17 -7.02 -2.06
C HIS A 23 -5.40 -6.16 -3.30
N GLU A 24 -5.60 -6.81 -4.45
CA GLU A 24 -5.78 -6.13 -5.73
C GLU A 24 -7.08 -5.31 -5.77
N MET A 25 -8.13 -5.76 -5.07
CA MET A 25 -9.35 -4.99 -4.89
C MET A 25 -9.12 -3.72 -4.06
N GLY A 26 -8.19 -3.75 -3.09
CA GLY A 26 -7.72 -2.56 -2.38
C GLY A 26 -7.17 -1.50 -3.33
N HIS A 27 -6.30 -1.89 -4.26
CA HIS A 27 -5.76 -0.98 -5.28
C HIS A 27 -6.84 -0.43 -6.22
N VAL A 28 -7.81 -1.26 -6.62
CA VAL A 28 -8.97 -0.82 -7.41
C VAL A 28 -9.79 0.25 -6.67
N LEU A 29 -9.90 0.15 -5.35
CA LEU A 29 -10.57 1.15 -4.49
C LEU A 29 -9.73 2.42 -4.25
N GLY A 30 -8.50 2.48 -4.76
CA GLY A 30 -7.65 3.67 -4.71
C GLY A 30 -6.48 3.55 -3.75
N PHE A 31 -6.36 2.47 -2.98
CA PHE A 31 -5.23 2.28 -2.07
C PHE A 31 -3.92 2.33 -2.87
N GLY A 32 -2.96 3.14 -2.42
CA GLY A 32 -1.67 3.31 -3.10
C GLY A 32 -1.71 4.10 -4.42
N THR A 33 -2.86 4.13 -5.12
CA THR A 33 -2.97 4.70 -6.46
C THR A 33 -3.42 6.16 -6.47
N VAL A 34 -4.15 6.61 -5.44
CA VAL A 34 -4.67 8.00 -5.37
C VAL A 34 -4.13 8.81 -4.19
N TRP A 35 -3.29 8.25 -3.33
CA TRP A 35 -2.79 8.94 -2.12
C TRP A 35 -2.13 10.28 -2.44
N ASN A 36 -1.25 10.30 -3.44
CA ASN A 36 -0.58 11.52 -3.86
C ASN A 36 -1.57 12.56 -4.43
N LEU A 37 -2.66 12.13 -5.09
CA LEU A 37 -3.73 13.04 -5.56
C LEU A 37 -4.51 13.68 -4.41
N LEU A 38 -4.64 12.95 -3.30
CA LEU A 38 -5.35 13.39 -2.11
C LEU A 38 -4.44 14.13 -1.13
N GLY A 39 -3.15 14.29 -1.45
CA GLY A 39 -2.16 14.87 -0.54
C GLY A 39 -1.87 14.00 0.70
N LEU A 40 -2.21 12.71 0.65
CA LEU A 40 -2.03 11.76 1.74
C LEU A 40 -0.67 11.04 1.69
N LEU A 41 0.07 11.12 0.58
CA LEU A 41 1.43 10.58 0.47
C LEU A 41 2.45 11.71 0.66
N GLN A 42 3.35 11.54 1.62
CA GLN A 42 4.42 12.49 1.90
C GLN A 42 5.79 11.90 1.55
N ASN A 43 6.69 12.75 1.06
CA ASN A 43 8.06 12.39 0.65
C ASN A 43 8.12 11.15 -0.29
N PRO A 44 7.43 11.17 -1.46
CA PRO A 44 7.43 10.04 -2.39
C PRO A 44 8.86 9.65 -2.79
N SER A 45 9.15 8.36 -2.66
CA SER A 45 10.45 7.80 -3.00
C SER A 45 10.58 7.62 -4.52
N CYS A 46 9.49 7.44 -5.27
CA CYS A 46 9.48 7.02 -6.67
C CYS A 46 8.63 7.96 -7.54
N GLY A 47 9.28 8.78 -8.38
CA GLY A 47 8.60 9.70 -9.30
C GLY A 47 8.49 9.21 -10.75
N GLY A 48 7.86 10.01 -11.62
CA GLY A 48 7.91 9.83 -13.09
C GLY A 48 6.63 9.26 -13.70
N THR A 49 6.67 8.85 -14.97
CA THR A 49 5.53 8.23 -15.70
C THR A 49 5.94 6.97 -16.50
N GLY A 50 7.17 6.50 -16.34
CA GLY A 50 7.69 5.30 -17.00
C GLY A 50 7.77 4.10 -16.04
N PRO A 51 8.22 2.93 -16.50
CA PRO A 51 8.29 1.71 -15.69
C PRO A 51 9.35 1.79 -14.57
N THR A 52 10.23 2.78 -14.61
CA THR A 52 11.26 3.03 -13.60
C THR A 52 10.93 4.26 -12.76
N CYS A 53 11.45 4.29 -11.54
CA CYS A 53 11.42 5.49 -10.71
C CYS A 53 12.32 6.56 -11.34
N ASN A 54 11.75 7.73 -11.62
CA ASN A 54 12.50 8.89 -12.10
C ASN A 54 11.79 10.21 -11.71
N PRO A 55 12.26 10.94 -10.68
CA PRO A 55 13.46 10.64 -9.89
C PRO A 55 13.31 9.38 -9.03
N ASP A 56 14.45 8.74 -8.75
CA ASP A 56 14.55 7.65 -7.78
C ASP A 56 15.16 8.18 -6.47
N ASN A 57 14.31 8.36 -5.47
CA ASN A 57 14.64 8.82 -4.12
C ASN A 57 14.50 7.66 -3.12
N SER A 58 15.03 6.49 -3.47
CA SER A 58 15.00 5.29 -2.60
C SER A 58 15.51 5.61 -1.20
N GLY A 59 14.76 5.18 -0.18
CA GLY A 59 15.08 5.42 1.23
C GLY A 59 14.60 6.77 1.80
N ALA A 60 13.87 7.59 1.04
CA ALA A 60 13.17 8.76 1.59
C ALA A 60 12.21 8.36 2.73
N ASP A 61 11.94 9.24 3.70
CA ASP A 61 10.95 8.99 4.77
C ASP A 61 9.51 9.11 4.23
N THR A 62 9.18 8.21 3.30
CA THR A 62 7.90 8.13 2.63
C THR A 62 6.86 7.57 3.57
N HIS A 63 5.75 8.28 3.73
CA HIS A 63 4.72 7.92 4.69
C HIS A 63 3.34 8.41 4.27
N PHE A 64 2.33 7.78 4.85
CA PHE A 64 0.93 8.15 4.67
C PHE A 64 0.48 9.09 5.79
N ASP A 65 -0.03 10.27 5.43
CA ASP A 65 -0.42 11.35 6.35
C ASP A 65 -1.94 11.46 6.48
N GLY A 66 -2.57 10.36 6.88
CA GLY A 66 -3.99 10.30 7.23
C GLY A 66 -4.19 10.20 8.74
N ALA A 67 -5.01 11.07 9.31
CA ALA A 67 -5.18 11.15 10.77
C ALA A 67 -5.78 9.88 11.37
N ASN A 68 -6.70 9.21 10.65
CA ASN A 68 -7.30 7.97 11.12
C ASN A 68 -6.29 6.82 11.02
N ALA A 69 -5.58 6.70 9.90
CA ALA A 69 -4.53 5.70 9.71
C ALA A 69 -3.38 5.86 10.73
N ILE A 70 -2.98 7.09 11.07
CA ILE A 70 -1.98 7.37 12.12
C ILE A 70 -2.47 6.87 13.49
N THR A 71 -3.73 7.13 13.82
CA THR A 71 -4.35 6.66 15.08
C THR A 71 -4.38 5.13 15.10
N SER A 72 -4.78 4.50 14.00
CA SER A 72 -4.81 3.04 13.91
C SER A 72 -3.42 2.41 13.94
N PHE A 73 -2.42 3.07 13.34
CA PHE A 73 -1.03 2.64 13.41
C PHE A 73 -0.55 2.61 14.86
N ASP A 74 -0.92 3.61 15.67
CA ASP A 74 -0.63 3.61 17.10
C ASP A 74 -1.30 2.46 17.84
N ASN A 75 -2.59 2.19 17.57
CA ASN A 75 -3.33 1.10 18.20
C ASN A 75 -2.70 -0.28 17.97
N VAL A 76 -2.14 -0.51 16.77
CA VAL A 76 -1.47 -1.77 16.43
C VAL A 76 -0.02 -1.85 16.94
N GLY A 77 0.42 -0.90 17.78
CA GLY A 77 1.75 -0.90 18.41
C GLY A 77 2.69 0.19 17.91
N GLY A 78 2.23 1.05 17.00
CA GLY A 78 3.00 2.15 16.41
C GLY A 78 3.36 3.26 17.38
N THR A 79 2.82 3.28 18.59
CA THR A 79 3.18 4.27 19.62
C THR A 79 4.67 4.28 19.96
N ALA A 80 5.35 3.13 19.80
CA ALA A 80 6.77 2.97 20.04
C ALA A 80 7.66 3.26 18.80
N TRP A 81 7.05 3.66 17.67
CA TRP A 81 7.76 3.96 16.43
C TRP A 81 8.61 5.23 16.56
N THR A 82 9.89 5.11 16.19
CA THR A 82 10.88 6.20 16.30
C THR A 82 11.75 6.34 15.05
N LEU A 83 11.54 5.53 14.02
CA LEU A 83 12.41 5.43 12.85
C LEU A 83 12.06 6.43 11.73
N GLY A 84 11.07 7.28 11.95
CA GLY A 84 10.62 8.28 10.99
C GLY A 84 9.18 8.70 11.27
N SER A 85 8.51 9.18 10.23
CA SER A 85 7.09 9.51 10.27
C SER A 85 6.24 8.24 10.38
N LYS A 86 5.04 8.35 10.96
CA LYS A 86 4.13 7.22 11.19
C LYS A 86 3.48 6.75 9.89
N VAL A 87 2.97 5.52 9.89
CA VAL A 87 2.40 4.85 8.70
C VAL A 87 3.41 4.82 7.54
N PRO A 88 4.58 4.18 7.75
CA PRO A 88 5.62 4.14 6.73
C PRO A 88 5.15 3.41 5.47
N VAL A 89 5.41 4.04 4.33
CA VAL A 89 5.13 3.52 2.99
C VAL A 89 6.42 2.92 2.42
N GLU A 90 6.28 1.90 1.58
CA GLU A 90 7.42 1.22 0.94
C GLU A 90 8.23 2.21 0.10
N ASN A 91 9.54 2.22 0.31
CA ASN A 91 10.44 3.25 -0.19
C ASN A 91 11.76 2.71 -0.74
N THR A 92 12.03 1.41 -0.62
CA THR A 92 13.33 0.81 -0.95
C THR A 92 13.23 -0.51 -1.70
N LEU A 93 12.25 -1.35 -1.36
CA LEU A 93 12.10 -2.66 -1.98
C LEU A 93 11.48 -2.56 -3.36
N PHE A 94 11.92 -3.47 -4.24
CA PHE A 94 11.44 -3.64 -5.60
C PHE A 94 11.53 -2.35 -6.44
N GLY A 95 10.48 -2.03 -7.20
CA GLY A 95 10.47 -0.93 -8.14
C GLY A 95 9.20 -0.10 -8.03
N ARG A 96 8.88 0.59 -9.13
CA ARG A 96 7.73 1.50 -9.21
C ARG A 96 6.40 0.83 -8.88
N GLY A 97 6.21 -0.45 -9.25
CA GLY A 97 5.02 -1.23 -8.91
C GLY A 97 4.74 -1.26 -7.41
N THR A 98 5.79 -1.31 -6.59
CA THR A 98 5.63 -1.49 -5.15
C THR A 98 5.77 -0.20 -4.36
N ARG A 99 6.80 0.60 -4.66
CA ARG A 99 7.12 1.81 -3.89
C ARG A 99 6.02 2.84 -3.98
N ASP A 100 5.91 3.64 -2.92
CA ASP A 100 4.93 4.74 -2.77
C ASP A 100 3.46 4.30 -2.74
N SER A 101 3.19 3.01 -2.83
CA SER A 101 1.85 2.48 -3.06
C SER A 101 1.46 1.30 -2.17
N HIS A 102 2.42 0.81 -1.37
CA HIS A 102 2.26 -0.27 -0.41
C HIS A 102 2.73 0.15 0.96
N TRP A 103 2.23 -0.51 2.00
CA TRP A 103 2.84 -0.41 3.31
C TRP A 103 4.27 -0.95 3.29
N ARG A 104 5.13 -0.34 4.11
CA ARG A 104 6.55 -0.72 4.19
C ARG A 104 6.68 -2.12 4.76
N GLU A 105 7.17 -3.06 3.96
CA GLU A 105 7.29 -4.47 4.33
C GLU A 105 8.12 -4.65 5.60
N SER A 106 9.24 -3.93 5.71
CA SER A 106 10.13 -4.03 6.89
C SER A 106 9.49 -3.56 8.21
N THR A 107 8.32 -2.94 8.15
CA THR A 107 7.54 -2.52 9.33
C THR A 107 6.27 -3.35 9.50
N PHE A 108 5.53 -3.56 8.42
CA PHE A 108 4.22 -4.22 8.46
C PHE A 108 4.31 -5.74 8.28
N VAL A 109 5.34 -6.25 7.60
CA VAL A 109 5.56 -7.68 7.36
C VAL A 109 4.29 -8.32 6.78
N ASN A 110 3.60 -9.17 7.54
CA ASN A 110 2.37 -9.88 7.14
C ASN A 110 1.10 -8.99 7.14
N GLU A 111 1.15 -7.75 6.70
CA GLU A 111 -0.09 -6.98 6.46
C GLU A 111 -0.50 -7.12 5.00
N LEU A 112 -1.79 -7.26 4.73
CA LEU A 112 -2.28 -7.59 3.39
C LEU A 112 -1.78 -6.65 2.28
N MET A 113 -1.64 -5.35 2.55
CA MET A 113 -1.31 -4.31 1.59
C MET A 113 0.18 -3.94 1.57
N THR A 114 1.06 -4.81 2.06
CA THR A 114 2.49 -4.73 1.70
C THR A 114 2.71 -5.31 0.30
N GLY A 115 3.89 -5.07 -0.29
CA GLY A 115 4.22 -5.58 -1.63
C GLY A 115 4.47 -7.09 -1.72
N LEU A 116 4.26 -7.82 -0.62
CA LEU A 116 4.48 -9.26 -0.53
C LEU A 116 3.29 -9.92 0.16
N ILE A 117 2.73 -10.95 -0.46
CA ILE A 117 1.86 -11.89 0.25
C ILE A 117 2.76 -12.89 0.98
N ASN A 118 2.86 -12.76 2.28
CA ASN A 118 3.76 -13.53 3.11
C ASN A 118 3.20 -14.91 3.45
N ALA A 119 4.07 -15.86 3.80
CA ALA A 119 3.60 -17.14 4.34
C ALA A 119 2.82 -16.93 5.65
N GLY A 120 1.73 -17.68 5.83
CA GLY A 120 0.83 -17.54 6.96
C GLY A 120 -0.36 -16.63 6.62
N ALA A 121 -0.96 -16.02 7.63
CA ALA A 121 -2.07 -15.08 7.43
C ALA A 121 -1.53 -13.71 7.01
N ASN A 122 -2.23 -13.05 6.08
CA ASN A 122 -2.00 -11.65 5.68
C ASN A 122 -3.26 -10.82 6.01
N PRO A 123 -3.47 -10.44 7.29
CA PRO A 123 -4.64 -9.69 7.73
C PRO A 123 -4.81 -8.34 7.02
N LEU A 124 -6.05 -8.00 6.69
CA LEU A 124 -6.47 -6.64 6.36
C LEU A 124 -6.58 -5.83 7.65
N SER A 125 -5.52 -5.10 8.01
CA SER A 125 -5.40 -4.43 9.31
C SER A 125 -6.32 -3.22 9.45
N GLU A 126 -6.54 -2.79 10.70
CA GLU A 126 -7.25 -1.53 10.96
C GLU A 126 -6.56 -0.31 10.35
N VAL A 127 -5.24 -0.36 10.11
CA VAL A 127 -4.50 0.72 9.43
C VAL A 127 -4.96 0.85 7.98
N THR A 128 -5.11 -0.27 7.26
CA THR A 128 -5.62 -0.28 5.89
C THR A 128 -7.07 0.17 5.82
N VAL A 129 -7.92 -0.31 6.74
CA VAL A 129 -9.33 0.11 6.77
C VAL A 129 -9.46 1.60 7.09
N ALA A 130 -8.64 2.13 8.01
CA ALA A 130 -8.62 3.55 8.35
C ALA A 130 -8.05 4.42 7.23
N SER A 131 -7.10 3.94 6.43
CA SER A 131 -6.60 4.71 5.28
C SER A 131 -7.69 4.94 4.21
N LEU A 132 -8.60 3.98 4.03
CA LEU A 132 -9.79 4.15 3.18
C LEU A 132 -10.74 5.22 3.76
N LEU A 133 -10.87 5.32 5.08
CA LEU A 133 -11.63 6.41 5.70
C LEU A 133 -10.99 7.78 5.42
N ASP A 134 -9.66 7.88 5.53
CA ASP A 134 -8.91 9.10 5.18
C ASP A 134 -9.06 9.47 3.70
N MET A 135 -9.31 8.49 2.82
CA MET A 135 -9.64 8.69 1.41
C MET A 135 -11.10 9.08 1.14
N GLY A 136 -11.96 9.10 2.17
CA GLY A 136 -13.36 9.53 2.09
C GLY A 136 -14.39 8.40 1.98
N TYR A 137 -14.00 7.14 2.16
CA TYR A 137 -14.95 6.03 2.26
C TYR A 137 -15.65 5.99 3.62
N VAL A 138 -16.85 5.42 3.64
CA VAL A 138 -17.48 4.97 4.90
C VAL A 138 -17.01 3.56 5.18
N VAL A 139 -16.39 3.34 6.33
CA VAL A 139 -15.76 2.06 6.69
C VAL A 139 -16.24 1.55 8.05
N ASN A 140 -16.02 0.27 8.31
CA ASN A 140 -16.21 -0.36 9.62
C ASN A 140 -14.84 -0.79 10.18
N ILE A 141 -14.13 0.12 10.86
CA ILE A 141 -12.79 -0.16 11.45
C ILE A 141 -12.82 -1.38 12.39
N PRO A 142 -13.82 -1.56 13.28
CA PRO A 142 -13.92 -2.78 14.11
C PRO A 142 -14.09 -4.09 13.34
N GLY A 143 -14.37 -4.03 12.03
CA GLY A 143 -14.43 -5.21 11.16
C GLY A 143 -13.10 -5.58 10.51
N ALA A 144 -12.02 -4.85 10.79
CA ALA A 144 -10.68 -5.20 10.34
C ALA A 144 -10.19 -6.49 11.02
N ASP A 145 -9.25 -7.17 10.37
CA ASP A 145 -8.64 -8.36 10.93
C ASP A 145 -7.72 -8.00 12.11
N PRO A 146 -7.62 -8.86 13.14
CA PRO A 146 -6.66 -8.66 14.22
C PRO A 146 -5.23 -8.59 13.69
N TYR A 147 -4.53 -7.51 14.02
CA TYR A 147 -3.18 -7.26 13.56
C TYR A 147 -2.39 -6.44 14.60
N THR A 148 -1.10 -6.71 14.69
CA THR A 148 -0.15 -5.96 15.54
C THR A 148 1.18 -5.85 14.81
N LEU A 149 1.84 -4.69 14.91
CA LEU A 149 3.21 -4.53 14.42
C LEU A 149 4.14 -5.49 15.16
N GLY A 150 4.76 -6.40 14.42
CA GLY A 150 5.82 -7.25 14.95
C GLY A 150 7.06 -6.40 15.23
N ASN A 151 7.39 -6.14 16.49
CA ASN A 151 8.52 -5.31 16.95
C ASN A 151 8.85 -4.12 16.01
N PRO A 152 8.13 -2.99 16.12
CA PRO A 152 8.23 -1.86 15.18
C PRO A 152 9.60 -1.17 15.14
N SER A 153 10.52 -1.50 16.06
CA SER A 153 11.90 -0.99 16.10
C SER A 153 12.94 -2.02 15.64
N ALA A 154 12.54 -3.26 15.36
CA ALA A 154 13.46 -4.28 14.87
C ALA A 154 13.66 -4.12 13.36
N ILE A 155 14.74 -3.43 12.99
CA ILE A 155 15.38 -3.74 11.72
C ILE A 155 15.86 -5.19 11.82
N LYS A 156 15.17 -6.09 11.14
CA LYS A 156 15.83 -7.26 10.57
C LYS A 156 15.43 -7.33 9.12
N ALA A 157 16.45 -7.29 8.27
CA ALA A 157 16.41 -7.86 6.94
C ALA A 157 15.97 -9.33 7.05
N LEU A 158 14.67 -9.53 7.15
CA LEU A 158 13.98 -10.71 6.69
C LEU A 158 13.12 -10.16 5.57
N VAL A 159 13.58 -10.36 4.34
CA VAL A 159 12.61 -10.57 3.28
C VAL A 159 11.87 -11.82 3.73
N ALA A 160 10.67 -11.63 4.27
CA ALA A 160 9.82 -12.75 4.58
C ALA A 160 9.65 -13.57 3.29
N GLN A 161 9.63 -14.90 3.41
CA GLN A 161 9.35 -15.74 2.26
C GLN A 161 7.90 -15.48 1.86
N GLY A 162 7.73 -14.66 0.83
CA GLY A 162 6.44 -14.21 0.33
C GLY A 162 6.45 -14.14 -1.19
N PHE A 163 5.25 -14.13 -1.77
CA PHE A 163 5.05 -13.92 -3.18
C PHE A 163 5.06 -12.40 -3.45
N GLU A 164 6.11 -11.93 -4.14
CA GLU A 164 6.20 -10.54 -4.60
C GLU A 164 5.09 -10.25 -5.62
N LEU A 165 4.27 -9.25 -5.35
CA LEU A 165 3.21 -8.81 -6.26
C LEU A 165 3.79 -7.86 -7.30
N LYS A 166 4.28 -8.43 -8.40
CA LYS A 166 4.95 -7.66 -9.46
C LYS A 166 3.93 -6.94 -10.34
N ASN A 167 4.03 -5.61 -10.40
CA ASN A 167 3.22 -4.77 -11.29
C ASN A 167 1.70 -4.87 -11.06
N ASP A 168 1.32 -5.18 -9.81
CA ASP A 168 -0.03 -5.06 -9.24
C ASP A 168 -0.63 -3.65 -9.43
N ILE A 169 0.23 -2.63 -9.51
CA ILE A 169 -0.19 -1.25 -9.74
C ILE A 169 0.14 -0.78 -11.15
N LEU A 170 -0.93 -0.44 -11.88
CA LEU A 170 -0.85 0.18 -13.18
C LEU A 170 -0.76 1.71 -13.05
N PHE A 171 0.40 2.27 -13.37
CA PHE A 171 0.61 3.72 -13.44
C PHE A 171 0.09 4.28 -14.78
N VAL A 172 -1.22 4.49 -14.86
CA VAL A 172 -1.88 5.20 -15.96
C VAL A 172 -2.27 6.61 -15.58
N GLU A 173 -2.46 7.48 -16.58
CA GLU A 173 -3.00 8.82 -16.37
C GLU A 173 -4.39 8.76 -15.73
N ILE A 174 -4.53 9.27 -14.51
CA ILE A 174 -5.84 9.43 -13.87
C ILE A 174 -6.51 10.68 -14.45
N ARG A 175 -7.73 10.49 -14.98
CA ARG A 175 -8.51 11.55 -15.62
C ARG A 175 -9.81 11.75 -14.85
N ALA A 176 -10.05 12.96 -14.36
CA ALA A 176 -11.33 13.34 -13.77
C ALA A 176 -12.27 13.91 -14.84
N ARG A 177 -13.55 13.58 -14.75
CA ARG A 177 -14.59 14.29 -15.50
C ARG A 177 -15.21 15.34 -14.59
N ASP A 178 -15.12 16.61 -14.97
CA ASP A 178 -15.76 17.69 -14.22
C ASP A 178 -17.28 17.71 -14.43
N VAL A 179 -17.99 18.51 -13.62
CA VAL A 179 -19.46 18.66 -13.67
C VAL A 179 -20.00 19.15 -15.01
N ASN A 180 -19.14 19.70 -15.87
CA ASN A 180 -19.47 20.15 -17.22
C ASN A 180 -19.11 19.10 -18.29
N GLY A 181 -18.76 17.88 -17.87
CA GLY A 181 -18.41 16.78 -18.75
C GLY A 181 -17.02 16.87 -19.36
N ARG A 182 -16.17 17.84 -18.97
CA ARG A 182 -14.81 17.95 -19.50
C ARG A 182 -13.89 16.98 -18.77
N ILE A 183 -13.10 16.26 -19.54
CA ILE A 183 -12.05 15.39 -19.02
C ILE A 183 -10.84 16.27 -18.71
N ARG A 184 -10.42 16.30 -17.46
CA ARG A 184 -9.17 16.91 -17.02
C ARG A 184 -8.19 15.83 -16.65
N LEU A 185 -6.96 15.96 -17.13
CA LEU A 185 -5.86 15.23 -16.56
C LEU A 185 -5.73 15.70 -15.11
N ILE A 186 -5.77 14.77 -14.16
CA ILE A 186 -5.33 15.07 -12.81
C ILE A 186 -3.82 14.85 -12.88
N ASP A 187 -3.05 15.94 -12.97
CA ASP A 187 -1.61 15.84 -12.75
C ASP A 187 -1.42 15.50 -11.27
N PRO A 188 -0.83 14.34 -10.92
CA PRO A 188 -0.59 14.01 -9.54
C PRO A 188 0.36 14.97 -8.82
N ARG A 189 1.01 15.90 -9.53
CA ARG A 189 2.04 16.80 -8.99
C ARG A 189 1.55 18.22 -8.69
N ARG A 190 0.26 18.44 -8.44
CA ARG A 190 -0.27 19.76 -8.07
C ARG A 190 -0.81 19.83 -6.67
#